data_AF-A0A370FLD3-F1
#
_entry.id   AF-A0A370FLD3-F1
#
_cell.length_a   1.000
_cell.length_b   1.000
_cell.length_c   1.000
_cell.angle_alpha   90.00
_cell.angle_beta   90.00
_cell.angle_gamma   90.00
#
_symmetry.space_group_name_H-M   'P 1'
#
loop_
_entity.id
_entity.type
_entity.pdbx_description
1 polymer ?
#
loop_
_entity_poly.entity_id
_entity_poly.type
_entity_poly.pdbx_seq_one_letter_code
_entity_poly.pdbx_strand_id
1 'polypeptide(L)'
;MRVRLLALAGTAALLLGACAAPTDGPRPVDAITLAPPPPRIVGADGNGATEGPQSCKMSAGYLWCQAVQRCERPWELARDKGFPNTLEGFQAFCQPPAK
;
A
#
# COMPACT_ATOMS: atom_id res chain seq x y z
N MET A 1 66.71 13.02 27.55
CA MET A 1 67.03 12.39 28.87
C MET A 1 65.89 12.78 29.83
N ARG A 2 65.44 11.84 30.67
CA ARG A 2 64.11 11.73 31.28
C ARG A 2 63.66 12.93 32.13
N VAL A 3 62.42 13.39 31.93
CA VAL A 3 61.63 14.10 32.96
C VAL A 3 60.24 13.46 33.06
N ARG A 4 59.93 12.94 34.25
CA ARG A 4 58.61 12.43 34.65
C ARG A 4 57.88 13.57 35.37
N LEU A 5 56.66 13.93 34.97
CA LEU A 5 55.70 14.69 35.78
C LEU A 5 54.33 14.02 35.58
N LEU A 6 53.88 13.22 36.54
CA LEU A 6 53.01 13.58 37.68
C LEU A 6 51.53 13.45 37.29
N ALA A 7 50.91 12.44 37.91
CA ALA A 7 49.49 12.19 37.93
C ALA A 7 48.73 13.45 38.37
N LEU A 8 47.72 13.84 37.60
CA LEU A 8 46.65 14.71 38.06
C LEU A 8 45.35 13.96 37.86
N ALA A 9 44.81 13.54 39.01
CA ALA A 9 43.47 13.05 39.20
C ALA A 9 42.47 14.05 38.59
N GLY A 10 41.94 13.71 37.42
CA GLY A 10 40.79 14.38 36.84
C GLY A 10 39.54 13.65 37.27
N THR A 11 38.90 14.15 38.30
CA THR A 11 37.60 13.75 38.85
C THR A 11 36.60 13.36 37.76
N ALA A 12 36.30 12.06 37.65
CA ALA A 12 35.18 11.54 36.89
C ALA A 12 33.86 11.85 37.64
N ALA A 13 33.43 13.12 37.61
CA ALA A 13 32.06 13.50 37.94
C ALA A 13 31.20 13.33 36.68
N LEU A 14 30.96 12.08 36.27
CA LEU A 14 29.88 11.80 35.33
C LEU A 14 28.57 11.95 36.10
N LEU A 15 28.00 13.15 35.96
CA LEU A 15 26.65 13.52 36.35
C LEU A 15 25.69 12.41 35.90
N LEU A 16 25.03 11.74 36.84
CA LEU A 16 23.84 10.94 36.55
C LEU A 16 22.78 11.90 36.02
N GLY A 17 22.73 12.04 34.69
CA GLY A 17 21.65 12.71 33.99
C GLY A 17 20.36 11.97 34.32
N ALA A 18 19.50 12.62 35.10
CA ALA A 18 18.14 12.20 35.33
C ALA A 18 17.44 12.02 33.98
N CYS A 19 16.98 10.81 33.69
CA CYS A 19 16.07 10.56 32.57
C CYS A 19 14.70 11.16 32.91
N ALA A 20 14.50 12.45 32.60
CA ALA A 20 13.15 13.00 32.48
C ALA A 20 12.67 12.70 31.06
N ALA A 21 11.80 11.71 30.90
CA ALA A 21 11.06 11.53 29.66
C ALA A 21 10.04 12.68 29.54
N PRO A 22 9.90 13.33 28.37
CA PRO A 22 8.79 14.23 28.15
C PRO A 22 7.47 13.45 28.23
N THR A 23 6.56 13.92 29.06
CA THR A 23 5.22 13.36 29.30
C THR A 23 4.22 13.68 28.19
N ASP A 24 4.65 14.17 27.03
CA ASP A 24 3.75 14.40 25.90
C ASP A 24 3.46 13.07 25.19
N GLY A 25 2.48 12.35 25.72
CA GLY A 25 1.80 11.28 24.98
C GLY A 25 1.08 11.86 23.76
N PRO A 26 0.72 11.03 22.76
CA PRO A 26 -0.09 11.48 21.64
C PRO A 26 -1.38 12.11 22.17
N ARG A 27 -1.72 13.29 21.64
CA ARG A 27 -2.97 13.98 21.97
C ARG A 27 -4.14 12.99 21.81
N PRO A 28 -5.14 13.02 22.71
CA PRO A 28 -6.39 12.30 22.49
C PRO A 28 -6.93 12.68 21.11
N VAL A 29 -7.06 11.69 20.23
CA VAL A 29 -7.73 11.88 18.94
C VAL A 29 -9.22 11.67 19.17
N ASP A 30 -10.02 12.65 18.81
CA ASP A 30 -11.47 12.53 18.88
C ASP A 30 -11.93 11.37 18.00
N ALA A 31 -12.92 10.61 18.46
CA ALA A 31 -13.50 9.54 17.68
C ALA A 31 -14.18 10.13 16.44
N ILE A 32 -13.76 9.66 15.25
CA ILE A 32 -14.46 9.98 14.01
C ILE A 32 -15.78 9.21 14.04
N THR A 33 -16.90 9.93 14.14
CA THR A 33 -18.22 9.35 13.92
C THR A 33 -18.31 8.90 12.46
N LEU A 34 -18.12 7.61 12.21
CA LEU A 34 -18.35 7.05 10.87
C LEU A 34 -19.85 7.07 10.57
N ALA A 35 -20.20 7.59 9.39
CA ALA A 35 -21.51 7.36 8.80
C ALA A 35 -21.76 5.83 8.70
N PRO A 36 -23.03 5.39 8.79
CA PRO A 36 -23.35 3.99 8.56
C PRO A 36 -22.79 3.55 7.19
N PRO A 37 -22.21 2.33 7.10
CA PRO A 37 -21.65 1.87 5.84
C PRO A 37 -22.75 1.87 4.77
N PRO A 38 -22.43 2.26 3.53
CA PRO A 38 -23.39 2.16 2.44
C PRO A 38 -23.90 0.71 2.32
N PRO A 39 -25.12 0.50 1.80
CA PRO A 39 -25.68 -0.83 1.63
C PRO A 39 -24.70 -1.71 0.84
N ARG A 40 -24.38 -2.87 1.41
CA ARG A 40 -23.48 -3.86 0.81
C ARG A 40 -24.23 -4.61 -0.29
N ILE A 41 -24.39 -3.99 -1.45
CA ILE A 41 -24.97 -4.65 -2.62
C ILE A 41 -23.89 -5.53 -3.25
N VAL A 42 -24.14 -6.84 -3.31
CA VAL A 42 -23.22 -7.80 -3.93
C VAL A 42 -23.01 -7.43 -5.39
N GLY A 43 -21.79 -6.99 -5.72
CA GLY A 43 -21.42 -6.56 -7.07
C GLY A 43 -21.54 -5.09 -7.39
N ALA A 44 -21.79 -4.25 -6.39
CA ALA A 44 -21.67 -2.80 -6.52
C ALA A 44 -20.24 -2.31 -6.22
N ASP A 45 -19.23 -3.06 -6.67
CA ASP A 45 -17.82 -2.78 -6.43
C ASP A 45 -17.07 -2.36 -7.71
N GLY A 46 -17.81 -1.95 -8.74
CA GLY A 46 -17.22 -1.16 -9.82
C GLY A 46 -16.49 0.02 -9.18
N ASN A 47 -15.20 0.16 -9.46
CA ASN A 47 -14.42 1.28 -8.98
C ASN A 47 -15.04 2.58 -9.52
N GLY A 48 -15.68 3.37 -8.66
CA GLY A 48 -16.20 4.70 -8.99
C GLY A 48 -15.15 5.69 -9.52
N ALA A 49 -13.90 5.27 -9.69
CA ALA A 49 -12.85 6.00 -10.39
C ALA A 49 -13.01 5.97 -11.93
N THR A 50 -13.95 5.21 -12.47
CA THR A 50 -14.32 5.31 -13.89
C THR A 50 -15.85 5.20 -14.02
N GLU A 51 -16.55 6.33 -13.89
CA GLU A 51 -17.89 6.46 -14.44
C GLU A 51 -17.78 6.30 -15.97
N GLY A 52 -17.86 5.05 -16.45
CA GLY A 52 -17.66 4.73 -17.85
C GLY A 52 -17.69 3.23 -18.17
N PRO A 53 -17.68 2.85 -19.46
CA PRO A 53 -17.81 1.47 -19.94
C PRO A 53 -16.68 0.51 -19.49
N GLN A 54 -15.68 1.01 -18.75
CA GLN A 54 -14.54 0.27 -18.20
C GLN A 54 -14.73 -0.16 -16.73
N SER A 55 -15.91 0.08 -16.14
CA SER A 55 -16.25 -0.31 -14.77
C SER A 55 -16.52 -1.81 -14.65
N CYS A 56 -15.46 -2.61 -14.48
CA CYS A 56 -15.59 -4.05 -14.31
C CYS A 56 -15.94 -4.45 -12.87
N LYS A 57 -16.83 -5.45 -12.72
CA LYS A 57 -17.21 -6.03 -11.42
C LYS A 57 -16.06 -6.90 -10.87
N MET A 58 -15.16 -6.27 -10.12
CA MET A 58 -13.95 -6.91 -9.58
C MET A 58 -14.27 -8.06 -8.62
N SER A 59 -15.37 -8.00 -7.88
CA SER A 59 -15.85 -9.02 -6.93
C SER A 59 -16.26 -10.32 -7.60
N ALA A 60 -16.65 -10.23 -8.88
CA ALA A 60 -16.88 -11.40 -9.74
C ALA A 60 -15.65 -11.78 -10.57
N GLY A 61 -14.50 -11.15 -10.31
CA GLY A 61 -13.20 -11.39 -10.95
C GLY A 61 -13.11 -10.91 -12.39
N TYR A 62 -13.88 -9.88 -12.77
CA TYR A 62 -13.76 -9.24 -14.07
C TYR A 62 -12.71 -8.12 -14.06
N LEU A 63 -11.88 -8.08 -15.11
CA LEU A 63 -10.91 -7.02 -15.39
C LEU A 63 -11.12 -6.46 -16.81
N TRP A 64 -10.90 -5.16 -16.99
CA TRP A 64 -11.00 -4.53 -18.30
C TRP A 64 -9.85 -5.00 -19.21
N CYS A 65 -10.17 -5.40 -20.43
CA CYS A 65 -9.19 -5.76 -21.44
C CYS A 65 -9.30 -4.83 -22.66
N GLN A 66 -8.26 -4.02 -22.90
CA GLN A 66 -8.28 -3.05 -24.01
C GLN A 66 -8.30 -3.76 -25.37
N ALA A 67 -7.66 -4.92 -25.52
CA ALA A 67 -7.60 -5.65 -26.79
C ALA A 67 -8.99 -6.11 -27.29
N VAL A 68 -9.92 -6.42 -26.38
CA VAL A 68 -11.28 -6.88 -26.71
C VAL A 68 -12.38 -5.89 -26.33
N GLN A 69 -12.02 -4.75 -25.73
CA GLN A 69 -12.95 -3.69 -25.31
C GLN A 69 -14.11 -4.19 -24.42
N ARG A 70 -13.82 -5.10 -23.50
CA ARG A 70 -14.81 -5.66 -22.56
C ARG A 70 -14.16 -6.11 -21.26
N CYS A 71 -15.01 -6.27 -20.25
CA CYS A 71 -14.65 -6.90 -19.00
C CYS A 71 -14.53 -8.42 -19.20
N GLU A 72 -13.35 -8.97 -18.93
CA GLU A 72 -13.06 -10.39 -19.07
C GLU A 72 -12.60 -10.98 -17.75
N ARG A 73 -12.79 -12.29 -17.62
CA ARG A 73 -12.19 -13.07 -16.55
C ARG A 73 -10.82 -13.56 -17.01
N PRO A 74 -9.71 -13.15 -16.35
CA PRO A 74 -8.37 -13.45 -16.83
C PRO A 74 -8.10 -14.93 -17.08
N TRP A 75 -8.63 -15.81 -16.22
CA TRP A 75 -8.42 -17.26 -16.34
C TRP A 75 -9.21 -17.90 -17.48
N GLU A 76 -10.41 -17.41 -17.79
CA GLU A 76 -11.20 -17.87 -18.93
C GLU A 76 -10.55 -17.39 -20.23
N LEU A 77 -10.18 -16.11 -20.30
CA LEU A 77 -9.52 -15.54 -21.46
C LEU A 77 -8.15 -16.20 -21.72
N ALA A 78 -7.37 -16.47 -20.66
CA ALA A 78 -6.08 -17.16 -20.76
C ALA A 78 -6.23 -18.57 -21.38
N ARG A 79 -7.22 -19.34 -20.92
CA ARG A 79 -7.55 -20.66 -21.49
C ARG A 79 -7.95 -20.55 -22.95
N ASP A 80 -8.81 -19.60 -23.28
CA ASP A 80 -9.41 -19.49 -24.62
C ASP A 80 -8.43 -18.89 -25.65
N LYS A 81 -7.48 -18.05 -25.21
CA LYS A 81 -6.47 -17.39 -26.06
C LYS A 81 -5.08 -18.03 -26.00
N GLY A 82 -4.84 -18.95 -25.07
CA GLY A 82 -3.60 -19.71 -24.97
C GLY A 82 -2.41 -18.91 -24.42
N PHE A 83 -2.63 -18.00 -23.47
CA PHE A 83 -1.56 -17.30 -22.74
C PHE A 83 -1.48 -17.75 -21.27
N PRO A 84 -0.38 -17.47 -20.55
CA PRO A 84 -0.25 -17.85 -19.14
C PRO A 84 -1.40 -17.31 -18.29
N ASN A 85 -2.01 -18.15 -17.46
CA ASN A 85 -3.03 -17.74 -16.49
C ASN A 85 -2.38 -16.99 -15.30
N THR A 86 -1.80 -15.83 -15.58
CA THR A 86 -1.22 -14.89 -14.62
C THR A 86 -1.69 -13.47 -14.94
N LEU A 87 -1.55 -12.57 -13.97
CA LEU A 87 -1.91 -11.16 -14.18
C LEU A 87 -1.05 -10.53 -15.29
N GLU A 88 0.24 -10.86 -15.33
CA GLU A 88 1.19 -10.38 -16.32
C GLU A 88 0.82 -10.86 -17.73
N GLY A 89 0.44 -12.15 -17.86
CA GLY A 89 -0.03 -12.70 -19.12
C GLY A 89 -1.30 -11.99 -19.63
N PHE A 90 -2.25 -11.74 -18.74
CA PHE A 90 -3.46 -10.98 -19.07
C PHE A 90 -3.14 -9.54 -19.47
N GLN A 91 -2.31 -8.84 -18.70
CA GLN A 91 -1.92 -7.46 -18.99
C GLN A 91 -1.21 -7.34 -20.33
N ALA A 92 -0.30 -8.27 -20.65
CA ALA A 92 0.39 -8.33 -21.93
C ALA A 92 -0.58 -8.54 -23.10
N PHE A 93 -1.54 -9.47 -22.95
CA PHE A 93 -2.58 -9.70 -23.96
C PHE A 93 -3.47 -8.46 -24.15
N CYS A 94 -3.78 -7.76 -23.06
CA CYS A 94 -4.72 -6.66 -23.04
C CYS A 94 -4.10 -5.27 -23.24
N GLN A 95 -2.79 -5.14 -23.51
CA GLN A 95 -2.18 -3.82 -23.76
C GLN A 95 -2.80 -3.15 -25.02
N PRO A 96 -3.04 -1.83 -25.01
CA PRO A 96 -3.26 -1.09 -26.24
C PRO A 96 -2.02 -1.19 -27.16
N PRO A 97 -2.19 -1.09 -28.49
CA PRO A 97 -1.05 -1.00 -29.39
C PRO A 97 -0.20 0.23 -29.04
N ALA A 98 1.13 0.06 -29.06
CA ALA A 98 2.06 1.18 -28.91
C ALA A 98 1.84 2.18 -30.06
N LYS A 99 1.84 3.47 -29.72
CA LYS A 99 1.67 4.58 -30.66
C LYS A 99 2.93 4.79 -31.50
#